data_AF-A0A2N0MEK5-F1
#
_entry.id   AF-A0A2N0MEK5-F1
#
_cell.length_a   1.000
_cell.length_b   1.000
_cell.length_c   1.000
_cell.angle_alpha   90.00
_cell.angle_beta   90.00
_cell.angle_gamma   90.00
#
_symmetry.space_group_name_H-M   'P 1'
#
loop_
_entity.id
_entity.type
_entity.pdbx_description
1 polymer ?
#
loop_
_entity_poly.entity_id
_entity_poly.type
_entity_poly.pdbx_seq_one_letter_code
_entity_poly.pdbx_strand_id
1 'polypeptide(L)'
;MAEEETQENSQPVSQPSGGGEEFVSLVQARRIALAHARENRDLYARRYARQDLIWEVVNREELTENYLIRLSYRPARGFLGRAGLEEFTIDRQGSILSRRIISRPVRRRKIPGCGLLTVSVSLLLLVLALGVLASAI
;
A
#
# COMPACT_ATOMS: atom_id res chain seq x y z
N MET A 1 62.31 11.40 -1.25
CA MET A 1 61.05 12.12 -1.55
C MET A 1 60.23 11.19 -2.42
N ALA A 2 58.97 11.01 -2.05
CA ALA A 2 57.91 10.20 -2.67
C ALA A 2 58.02 8.67 -2.49
N GLU A 3 57.46 8.24 -1.36
CA GLU A 3 56.71 6.99 -1.23
C GLU A 3 55.51 7.08 -2.20
N GLU A 4 55.34 6.12 -3.12
CA GLU A 4 54.08 5.96 -3.86
C GLU A 4 53.25 4.88 -3.16
N GLU A 5 52.37 5.37 -2.29
CA GLU A 5 51.29 4.61 -1.67
C GLU A 5 50.35 4.09 -2.77
N THR A 6 50.39 2.79 -3.01
CA THR A 6 49.36 2.12 -3.81
C THR A 6 48.10 2.07 -2.96
N GLN A 7 47.15 2.97 -3.22
CA GLN A 7 45.85 2.99 -2.57
C GLN A 7 45.15 1.64 -2.77
N GLU A 8 45.15 0.85 -1.72
CA GLU A 8 44.38 -0.37 -1.60
C GLU A 8 42.89 0.03 -1.62
N ASN A 9 42.28 -0.20 -2.77
CA ASN A 9 40.85 -0.10 -3.00
C ASN A 9 40.13 -1.11 -2.08
N SER A 10 39.84 -0.69 -0.86
CA SER A 10 39.02 -1.41 0.10
C SER A 10 37.57 -1.46 -0.39
N GLN A 11 37.32 -2.24 -1.44
CA GLN A 11 35.98 -2.78 -1.65
C GLN A 11 35.65 -3.58 -0.39
N PRO A 12 34.50 -3.35 0.26
CA PRO A 12 34.12 -4.18 1.39
C PRO A 12 34.01 -5.61 0.86
N VAL A 13 34.92 -6.47 1.31
CA VAL A 13 34.86 -7.90 1.09
C VAL A 13 33.49 -8.32 1.63
N SER A 14 32.59 -8.70 0.72
CA SER A 14 31.34 -9.34 1.11
C SER A 14 31.76 -10.69 1.66
N GLN A 15 31.86 -10.80 2.99
CA GLN A 15 32.19 -12.05 3.65
C GLN A 15 31.16 -13.11 3.21
N PRO A 16 31.56 -14.22 2.57
CA PRO A 16 30.65 -15.34 2.36
C PRO A 16 30.56 -16.09 3.70
N SER A 17 29.55 -15.74 4.49
CA SER A 17 29.28 -16.39 5.77
C SER A 17 28.61 -17.74 5.54
N GLY A 18 29.40 -18.83 5.67
CA GLY A 18 28.93 -20.16 6.10
C GLY A 18 28.24 -21.02 5.04
N GLY A 19 28.87 -22.14 4.66
CA GLY A 19 28.20 -23.18 3.88
C GLY A 19 27.15 -23.95 4.69
N GLY A 20 26.03 -24.29 4.06
CA GLY A 20 25.13 -25.35 4.55
C GLY A 20 23.68 -25.31 4.07
N GLU A 21 23.08 -24.13 3.92
CA GLU A 21 21.71 -23.96 3.43
C GLU A 21 21.66 -22.67 2.60
N GLU A 22 21.24 -22.76 1.33
CA GLU A 22 21.12 -21.58 0.48
C GLU A 22 19.97 -20.70 0.99
N PHE A 23 20.31 -19.68 1.77
CA PHE A 23 19.31 -18.73 2.25
C PHE A 23 18.74 -17.91 1.09
N VAL A 24 17.42 -17.68 1.14
CA VAL A 24 16.75 -16.87 0.12
C VAL A 24 17.13 -15.40 0.29
N SER A 25 17.44 -14.71 -0.81
CA SER A 25 17.67 -13.26 -0.75
C SER A 25 16.41 -12.48 -0.35
N LEU A 26 16.57 -11.25 0.15
CA LEU A 26 15.44 -10.32 0.40
C LEU A 26 14.56 -10.11 -0.84
N VAL A 27 15.17 -10.11 -2.04
CA VAL A 27 14.44 -10.00 -3.31
C VAL A 27 13.58 -11.24 -3.58
N GLN A 28 14.08 -12.43 -3.22
CA GLN A 28 13.34 -13.68 -3.32
C GLN A 28 12.22 -13.76 -2.28
N ALA A 29 12.46 -13.38 -1.03
CA ALA A 29 11.43 -13.26 0.00
C ALA A 29 10.29 -12.32 -0.43
N ARG A 30 10.63 -11.16 -1.03
CA ARG A 30 9.65 -10.26 -1.64
C ARG A 30 8.80 -10.95 -2.72
N ARG A 31 9.43 -11.72 -3.60
CA ARG A 31 8.74 -12.45 -4.69
C ARG A 31 7.81 -13.51 -4.12
N ILE A 32 8.25 -14.24 -3.10
CA ILE A 32 7.44 -15.23 -2.36
C ILE A 32 6.22 -14.56 -1.75
N ALA A 33 6.38 -13.44 -1.03
CA ALA A 33 5.27 -12.70 -0.44
C ALA A 33 4.23 -12.26 -1.49
N LEU A 34 4.70 -11.69 -2.62
CA LEU A 34 3.82 -11.24 -3.71
C LEU A 34 3.08 -12.40 -4.39
N ALA A 35 3.75 -13.52 -4.65
CA ALA A 35 3.14 -14.70 -5.24
C ALA A 35 2.06 -15.26 -4.29
N HIS A 36 2.40 -15.45 -3.02
CA HIS A 36 1.49 -15.99 -2.04
C HIS A 36 0.27 -15.08 -1.82
N ALA A 37 0.44 -13.75 -1.80
CA ALA A 37 -0.67 -12.80 -1.68
C ALA A 37 -1.66 -12.89 -2.86
N ARG A 38 -1.15 -13.15 -4.08
CA ARG A 38 -1.96 -13.31 -5.29
C ARG A 38 -2.71 -14.64 -5.33
N GLU A 39 -2.09 -15.71 -4.86
CA GLU A 39 -2.65 -17.06 -4.87
C GLU A 39 -3.66 -17.28 -3.73
N ASN A 40 -3.40 -16.70 -2.55
CA ASN A 40 -4.18 -16.93 -1.34
C ASN A 40 -5.00 -15.68 -1.00
N ARG A 41 -6.24 -15.63 -1.52
CA ARG A 41 -7.08 -14.42 -1.50
C ARG A 41 -8.25 -14.48 -0.53
N ASP A 42 -8.47 -15.64 0.07
CA ASP A 42 -9.50 -15.96 1.07
C ASP A 42 -9.40 -15.10 2.35
N LEU A 43 -8.18 -14.74 2.75
CA LEU A 43 -7.92 -13.84 3.89
C LEU A 43 -8.44 -12.42 3.66
N TYR A 44 -8.61 -12.01 2.41
CA TYR A 44 -9.28 -10.77 2.11
C TYR A 44 -10.77 -10.98 2.30
N ALA A 45 -11.39 -10.22 3.22
CA ALA A 45 -12.83 -10.27 3.47
C ALA A 45 -13.62 -10.38 2.14
N ARG A 46 -14.72 -11.15 2.12
CA ARG A 46 -15.49 -11.56 0.91
C ARG A 46 -15.65 -10.50 -0.18
N ARG A 47 -15.72 -9.22 0.19
CA ARG A 47 -15.77 -8.07 -0.72
C ARG A 47 -14.53 -7.87 -1.61
N TYR A 48 -13.35 -8.31 -1.18
CA TYR A 48 -12.04 -8.09 -1.82
C TYR A 48 -11.42 -9.40 -2.34
N ALA A 49 -11.74 -10.56 -1.73
CA ALA A 49 -11.28 -11.87 -2.22
C ALA A 49 -11.57 -12.11 -3.71
N ARG A 50 -12.70 -11.58 -4.21
CA ARG A 50 -13.21 -11.80 -5.58
C ARG A 50 -13.04 -10.63 -6.55
N GLN A 51 -12.41 -9.53 -6.14
CA GLN A 51 -12.22 -8.34 -6.98
C GLN A 51 -10.80 -8.27 -7.51
N ASP A 52 -10.52 -7.81 -8.72
CA ASP A 52 -9.12 -7.58 -9.12
C ASP A 52 -8.42 -6.64 -8.13
N LEU A 53 -7.31 -7.11 -7.56
CA LEU A 53 -6.48 -6.36 -6.61
C LEU A 53 -5.12 -6.06 -7.23
N ILE A 54 -4.53 -4.95 -6.78
CA ILE A 54 -3.13 -4.61 -7.00
C ILE A 54 -2.44 -4.68 -5.64
N TRP A 55 -1.24 -5.27 -5.64
CA TRP A 55 -0.35 -5.33 -4.49
C TRP A 55 0.91 -4.54 -4.77
N GLU A 56 1.33 -3.73 -3.82
CA GLU A 56 2.55 -2.94 -3.90
C GLU A 56 3.38 -3.19 -2.63
N VAL A 57 4.69 -3.32 -2.78
CA VAL A 57 5.57 -3.51 -1.63
C VAL A 57 5.83 -2.14 -1.00
N VAL A 58 5.48 -1.99 0.27
CA VAL A 58 5.61 -0.70 0.99
C VAL A 58 6.69 -0.73 2.06
N ASN A 59 7.06 -1.90 2.58
CA ASN A 59 8.24 -2.06 3.43
C ASN A 59 8.88 -3.43 3.22
N ARG A 60 10.20 -3.48 3.42
CA ARG A 60 11.02 -4.69 3.38
C ARG A 60 12.12 -4.55 4.41
N GLU A 61 12.17 -5.51 5.32
CA GLU A 61 13.15 -5.53 6.38
C GLU A 61 13.74 -6.94 6.48
N GLU A 62 15.06 -7.01 6.60
CA GLU A 62 15.82 -8.24 6.79
C GLU A 62 16.28 -8.28 8.23
N LEU A 63 15.78 -9.24 8.99
CA LEU A 63 16.18 -9.52 10.35
C LEU A 63 17.14 -10.71 10.37
N THR A 64 17.75 -10.97 11.53
CA THR A 64 18.71 -12.08 11.69
C THR A 64 18.10 -13.42 11.30
N GLU A 65 16.87 -13.68 11.73
CA GLU A 65 16.22 -15.00 11.56
C GLU A 65 15.17 -15.03 10.45
N ASN A 66 14.72 -13.88 9.96
CA ASN A 66 13.57 -13.82 9.05
C ASN A 66 13.52 -12.51 8.26
N TYR A 67 12.68 -12.50 7.24
CA TYR A 67 12.29 -11.33 6.48
C TYR A 67 10.92 -10.84 6.95
N LEU A 68 10.75 -9.52 7.03
CA LEU A 68 9.45 -8.87 7.17
C LEU A 68 9.12 -8.11 5.89
N ILE A 69 8.04 -8.52 5.22
CA ILE A 69 7.58 -7.89 3.98
C ILE A 69 6.20 -7.31 4.21
N ARG A 70 6.05 -5.99 4.04
CA ARG A 70 4.74 -5.33 4.06
C ARG A 70 4.28 -5.04 2.65
N LEU A 71 3.07 -5.49 2.35
CA LEU A 71 2.37 -5.20 1.11
C LEU A 71 1.19 -4.28 1.40
N SER A 72 1.01 -3.27 0.57
CA SER A 72 -0.29 -2.63 0.43
C SER A 72 -1.11 -3.40 -0.60
N TYR A 73 -2.43 -3.39 -0.43
CA TYR A 73 -3.35 -3.95 -1.40
C TYR A 73 -4.58 -3.07 -1.58
N ARG A 74 -5.09 -2.98 -2.81
CA ARG A 74 -6.28 -2.20 -3.14
C ARG A 74 -6.97 -2.77 -4.38
N PRO A 75 -8.28 -2.55 -4.56
CA PRO A 75 -8.95 -2.83 -5.83
C PRO A 75 -8.24 -2.14 -7.00
N ALA A 76 -8.08 -2.87 -8.10
CA ALA A 76 -7.32 -2.43 -9.27
C ALA A 76 -7.97 -1.25 -10.00
N ARG A 77 -9.30 -1.19 -9.98
CA ARG A 77 -10.09 -0.20 -10.73
C ARG A 77 -11.03 0.57 -9.82
N GLY A 78 -11.18 1.87 -10.10
CA GLY A 78 -12.19 2.72 -9.45
C GLY A 78 -12.06 2.81 -7.93
N PHE A 79 -10.85 2.61 -7.39
CA PHE A 79 -10.58 2.70 -5.96
C PHE A 79 -10.12 4.11 -5.61
N LEU A 80 -10.98 4.84 -4.89
CA LEU A 80 -10.63 6.10 -4.23
C LEU A 80 -10.72 5.87 -2.72
N GLY A 81 -9.58 5.86 -2.04
CA GLY A 81 -9.51 5.41 -0.66
C GLY A 81 -8.11 5.20 -0.14
N ARG A 82 -8.01 4.66 1.07
CA ARG A 82 -6.76 4.20 1.67
C ARG A 82 -6.60 2.71 1.37
N ALA A 83 -5.46 2.32 0.81
CA ALA A 83 -5.13 0.90 0.61
C ALA A 83 -5.11 0.14 1.94
N GLY A 84 -5.38 -1.16 1.88
CA GLY A 84 -5.12 -2.06 3.00
C GLY A 84 -3.64 -2.35 3.14
N LEU A 85 -3.26 -2.90 4.29
CA LEU A 85 -1.89 -3.33 4.57
C LEU A 85 -1.92 -4.76 5.07
N GLU A 86 -1.00 -5.56 4.59
CA GLU A 86 -0.69 -6.88 5.11
C GLU A 86 0.82 -7.04 5.32
N GLU A 87 1.17 -7.95 6.20
CA GLU A 87 2.53 -8.24 6.61
C GLU A 87 2.79 -9.73 6.50
N PHE A 88 3.98 -10.07 6.00
CA PHE A 88 4.51 -11.42 5.89
C PHE A 88 5.77 -11.55 6.74
N THR A 89 5.86 -12.66 7.44
CA THR A 89 7.10 -13.13 8.07
C THR A 89 7.56 -14.36 7.30
N ILE A 90 8.77 -14.32 6.76
CA ILE A 90 9.34 -15.39 5.94
C ILE A 90 10.68 -15.79 6.55
N ASP A 91 10.93 -17.08 6.77
CA ASP A 91 12.20 -17.54 7.32
C ASP A 91 13.37 -17.39 6.30
N ARG A 92 14.59 -17.74 6.72
CA ARG A 92 15.78 -17.70 5.86
C ARG A 92 15.71 -18.68 4.68
N GLN A 93 14.90 -19.72 4.78
CA GLN A 93 14.71 -20.76 3.76
C GLN A 93 13.60 -20.42 2.76
N GLY A 94 12.82 -19.36 3.01
CA GLY A 94 11.74 -18.89 2.15
C GLY A 94 10.35 -19.41 2.52
N SER A 95 10.19 -20.12 3.63
CA SER A 95 8.88 -20.54 4.12
C SER A 95 8.13 -19.37 4.74
N ILE A 96 6.83 -19.28 4.47
CA ILE A 96 5.98 -18.27 5.08
C ILE A 96 5.62 -18.74 6.50
N LEU A 97 6.23 -18.12 7.49
CA LEU A 97 5.94 -18.37 8.91
C LEU A 97 4.60 -17.75 9.31
N SER A 98 4.30 -16.55 8.82
CA SER A 98 3.04 -15.88 9.13
C SER A 98 2.59 -14.90 8.06
N ARG A 99 1.28 -14.69 7.99
CA ARG A 99 0.65 -13.65 7.19
C ARG A 99 -0.45 -12.97 7.99
N ARG A 100 -0.45 -11.64 8.02
CA ARG A 100 -1.40 -10.85 8.81
C ARG A 100 -1.97 -9.69 8.03
N ILE A 101 -3.30 -9.54 8.08
CA ILE A 101 -3.97 -8.33 7.59
C ILE A 101 -3.93 -7.26 8.68
N ILE A 102 -3.07 -6.26 8.50
CA ILE A 102 -2.90 -5.13 9.44
C ILE A 102 -4.04 -4.13 9.30
N SER A 103 -4.45 -3.85 8.05
CA SER A 103 -5.60 -3.00 7.78
C SER A 103 -6.29 -3.40 6.49
N ARG A 104 -7.59 -3.08 6.39
CA ARG A 104 -8.41 -3.34 5.20
C ARG A 104 -8.58 -2.06 4.38
N PRO A 105 -8.70 -2.15 3.04
CA PRO A 105 -8.92 -0.97 2.22
C PRO A 105 -10.19 -0.23 2.62
N VAL A 106 -10.10 1.08 2.78
CA VAL A 106 -11.21 1.96 3.15
C VAL A 106 -11.52 2.88 1.98
N ARG A 107 -12.75 2.81 1.45
CA ARG A 107 -13.21 3.72 0.40
C ARG A 107 -13.54 5.08 1.01
N ARG A 108 -13.15 6.17 0.34
CA ARG A 108 -13.67 7.50 0.67
C ARG A 108 -15.16 7.53 0.34
N ARG A 109 -16.00 7.92 1.31
CA ARG A 109 -17.40 8.23 1.03
C ARG A 109 -17.42 9.49 0.16
N LYS A 110 -17.97 9.39 -1.06
CA LYS A 110 -18.37 10.60 -1.80
C LYS A 110 -19.51 11.19 -0.98
N ILE A 111 -19.36 12.42 -0.49
CA ILE A 111 -20.47 13.15 0.13
C ILE A 111 -21.34 13.62 -1.04
N PRO A 112 -22.53 13.05 -1.27
CA PRO A 112 -23.41 13.55 -2.31
C PRO A 112 -24.13 14.78 -1.74
N GLY A 113 -23.84 15.98 -2.25
CA GLY A 113 -24.72 17.12 -2.01
C GLY A 113 -24.08 18.45 -1.58
N CYS A 114 -23.15 19.00 -2.36
CA CYS A 114 -23.01 20.47 -2.43
C CYS A 114 -23.96 21.09 -3.47
N GLY A 115 -24.61 20.29 -4.33
CA GLY A 115 -25.57 20.80 -5.32
C GLY A 115 -26.88 21.31 -4.71
N LEU A 116 -27.36 20.71 -3.61
CA LEU A 116 -28.62 21.11 -2.96
C LEU A 116 -28.53 22.50 -2.30
N LEU A 117 -27.36 22.87 -1.75
CA LEU A 117 -27.14 24.20 -1.18
C LEU A 117 -27.19 25.30 -2.24
N THR A 118 -26.76 25.02 -3.48
CA THR A 118 -26.85 26.02 -4.56
C THR A 118 -28.30 26.28 -4.97
N VAL A 119 -29.13 25.23 -5.08
CA VAL A 119 -30.55 25.39 -5.43
C VAL A 119 -31.31 26.17 -4.34
N SER A 120 -31.03 25.93 -3.06
CA SER A 120 -31.70 26.66 -1.97
C SER A 120 -31.32 28.14 -1.93
N VAL A 121 -30.04 28.48 -2.15
CA VAL A 121 -29.59 29.88 -2.19
C VAL A 121 -30.16 30.61 -3.41
N SER A 122 -30.15 29.98 -4.58
CA SER A 122 -30.73 30.56 -5.80
C SER A 122 -32.24 30.79 -5.68
N LEU A 123 -32.98 29.85 -5.09
CA LEU A 123 -34.43 30.00 -4.89
C LEU A 123 -34.75 31.13 -3.88
N LEU A 124 -33.98 31.24 -2.80
CA LEU A 124 -34.15 32.31 -1.81
C LEU A 124 -33.92 33.69 -2.42
N LEU A 125 -32.87 33.85 -3.23
CA LEU A 125 -32.58 35.11 -3.94
C LEU A 125 -33.68 35.47 -4.94
N LEU A 126 -34.25 34.48 -5.63
CA LEU A 126 -35.37 34.69 -6.56
C LEU A 126 -36.64 35.18 -5.84
N VAL A 127 -36.98 34.55 -4.70
CA VAL A 127 -38.16 34.94 -3.89
C VAL A 127 -38.00 36.36 -3.35
N LEU A 128 -36.81 36.72 -2.87
CA LEU A 128 -36.54 38.09 -2.40
C LEU A 128 -36.65 39.11 -3.54
N ALA A 129 -36.13 38.82 -4.73
CA ALA A 129 -36.23 39.72 -5.89
C ALA A 129 -37.70 39.95 -6.29
N LEU A 130 -38.50 38.89 -6.38
CA LEU A 130 -39.92 39.00 -6.73
C LEU A 130 -40.74 39.72 -5.65
N GLY A 131 -40.43 39.49 -4.37
CA GLY A 131 -41.10 40.16 -3.26
C GLY A 131 -40.86 41.67 -3.24
N VAL A 132 -39.65 42.13 -3.58
CA VAL A 132 -39.32 43.56 -3.65
C VAL A 132 -40.04 44.25 -4.82
N LEU A 133 -40.15 43.57 -5.98
CA LEU A 133 -40.90 44.07 -7.13
C LEU A 133 -42.40 44.21 -6.85
N ALA A 134 -43.00 43.25 -6.14
CA ALA A 134 -44.41 43.31 -5.77
C ALA A 134 -44.73 44.41 -4.73
N SER A 135 -43.75 44.85 -3.93
CA SER A 135 -43.90 45.92 -2.94
C SER A 135 -43.67 47.32 -3.50
N ALA A 136 -43.25 47.45 -4.77
CA ALA A 136 -42.88 48.72 -5.42
C ALA A 136 -43.88 49.18 -6.51
N ILE A 137 -45.03 48.51 -6.64
CA ILE A 137 -46.15 48.83 -7.54
C ILE A 137 -47.34 49.26 -6.70
#